data_AF-A0A8S1MYT8-F1
#
_entry.id   AF-A0A8S1MYT8-F1
#
_cell.length_a   1.000
_cell.length_b   1.000
_cell.length_c   1.000
_cell.angle_alpha   90.00
_cell.angle_beta   90.00
_cell.angle_gamma   90.00
#
_symmetry.space_group_name_H-M   'P 1'
#
loop_
_entity.id
_entity.type
_entity.pdbx_description
1 polymer ?
#
loop_
_entity_poly.entity_id
_entity_poly.type
_entity_poly.pdbx_seq_one_letter_code
_entity_poly.pdbx_strand_id
1 'polypeptide(L)'
;MILLHQFQYQQNLYHILYENKNMNCQICFIDKLMIKPGDCSHQFCKECIVMYIKEAIKSGSVFKITCPSCSTQYDALIIKQYCEDLYPKYLELNQKAIITCSVCKENLKTHKCGTKVCQKCGEIHNAQCSQRCPNCLIPLEKISGCNHMVCKCKYEFCWICRGKFGKYHYRLWNLLGCPYPGSMMKNIKPLRNPTLMRYLMVLPKLIAFLLIFSFLLLIYPFFCFIITVQFHYKQFKIKKSRLLLVFLFPLIYLMHFFYKGIFAVQNKLHSLS
;
A
#
# COMPACT_ATOMS: atom_id res chain seq x y z
N MET A 1 -20.34 42.71 -63.15
CA MET A 1 -20.48 41.22 -63.11
C MET A 1 -19.29 40.50 -62.48
N ILE A 2 -18.03 40.83 -62.83
CA ILE A 2 -16.84 40.13 -62.32
C ILE A 2 -16.68 40.23 -60.78
N LEU A 3 -16.96 41.39 -60.18
CA LEU A 3 -16.88 41.59 -58.73
C LEU A 3 -17.93 40.82 -57.93
N LEU A 4 -19.15 40.66 -58.47
CA LEU A 4 -20.21 39.84 -57.85
C LEU A 4 -19.85 38.35 -57.89
N HIS A 5 -19.21 37.92 -58.98
CA HIS A 5 -18.74 36.55 -59.14
C HIS A 5 -17.55 36.23 -58.22
N GLN A 6 -16.65 37.18 -57.97
CA GLN A 6 -15.56 37.04 -57.00
C GLN A 6 -16.07 37.03 -55.55
N PHE A 7 -17.08 37.83 -55.23
CA PHE A 7 -17.69 37.86 -53.90
C PHE A 7 -18.47 36.58 -53.59
N GLN A 8 -19.23 36.05 -54.58
CA GLN A 8 -19.90 34.75 -54.47
C GLN A 8 -18.89 33.59 -54.37
N TYR A 9 -17.77 33.66 -55.08
CA TYR A 9 -16.71 32.66 -54.97
C TYR A 9 -16.01 32.69 -53.59
N GLN A 10 -15.77 33.88 -53.03
CA GLN A 10 -15.24 34.03 -51.66
C GLN A 10 -16.23 33.56 -50.59
N GLN A 11 -17.53 33.85 -50.73
CA GLN A 11 -18.57 33.34 -49.84
C GLN A 11 -18.73 31.82 -49.92
N ASN A 12 -18.67 31.24 -51.13
CA ASN A 12 -18.72 29.79 -51.34
C ASN A 12 -17.48 29.09 -50.78
N LEU A 13 -16.28 29.66 -50.94
CA LEU A 13 -15.07 29.13 -50.29
C LEU A 13 -15.17 29.21 -48.76
N TYR A 14 -15.76 30.29 -48.22
CA TYR A 14 -16.00 30.41 -46.79
C TYR A 14 -16.98 29.33 -46.29
N HIS A 15 -18.08 29.09 -47.00
CA HIS A 15 -19.04 28.02 -46.70
C HIS A 15 -18.41 26.62 -46.81
N ILE A 16 -17.65 26.33 -47.87
CA ILE A 16 -16.98 25.03 -48.09
C ILE A 16 -15.91 24.75 -47.02
N LEU A 17 -15.23 25.79 -46.51
CA LEU A 17 -14.28 25.66 -45.38
C LEU A 17 -14.98 25.51 -44.02
N TYR A 18 -16.19 26.04 -43.86
CA TYR A 18 -16.96 25.99 -42.61
C TYR A 18 -17.82 24.71 -42.47
N GLU A 19 -18.29 24.15 -43.59
CA GLU A 19 -19.16 22.96 -43.59
C GLU A 19 -18.39 21.66 -43.30
N ASN A 20 -17.07 21.61 -43.47
CA ASN A 20 -16.28 20.39 -43.32
C ASN A 20 -15.73 20.12 -41.91
N LYS A 21 -16.15 20.85 -40.86
CA LYS A 21 -15.58 20.68 -39.50
C LYS A 21 -16.52 20.83 -38.31
N ASN A 22 -17.82 20.99 -38.54
CA ASN A 22 -18.82 20.96 -37.47
C ASN A 22 -19.28 19.52 -37.25
N MET A 23 -18.58 18.81 -36.37
CA MET A 23 -18.99 17.51 -35.87
C MET A 23 -19.45 17.69 -34.42
N ASN A 24 -20.46 16.91 -34.02
CA ASN A 24 -21.00 16.97 -32.68
C ASN A 24 -19.94 16.59 -31.63
N CYS A 25 -19.69 17.47 -30.67
CA CYS A 25 -18.76 17.21 -29.58
C CYS A 25 -19.28 16.12 -28.62
N GLN A 26 -18.50 15.06 -28.38
CA GLN A 26 -18.89 13.98 -27.46
C GLN A 26 -19.02 14.37 -25.98
N ILE A 27 -18.55 15.56 -25.58
CA ILE A 27 -18.62 16.05 -24.18
C ILE A 27 -19.85 16.93 -23.96
N CYS A 28 -20.07 17.92 -24.84
CA CYS A 28 -21.14 18.91 -24.67
C CYS A 28 -22.32 18.69 -25.61
N PHE A 29 -22.22 17.76 -26.56
CA PHE A 29 -23.23 17.44 -27.56
C PHE A 29 -23.64 18.60 -28.49
N ILE A 30 -22.75 19.60 -28.65
CA ILE A 30 -22.95 20.78 -29.50
C ILE A 30 -22.02 20.71 -30.71
N ASP A 31 -22.56 21.08 -31.88
CA ASP A 31 -21.80 21.22 -33.12
C ASP A 31 -20.82 22.38 -33.04
N LYS A 32 -19.54 22.05 -33.06
CA LYS A 32 -18.44 23.02 -32.96
C LYS A 32 -17.24 22.53 -33.76
N LEU A 33 -16.26 23.42 -33.89
CA LEU A 33 -14.94 23.07 -34.41
C LEU A 33 -14.26 22.03 -33.51
N MET A 34 -14.07 20.83 -34.03
CA MET A 34 -13.41 19.74 -33.33
C MET A 34 -11.88 19.83 -33.42
N ILE A 35 -11.20 19.61 -32.31
CA ILE A 35 -9.73 19.56 -32.20
C ILE A 35 -9.29 18.16 -31.77
N LYS A 36 -8.10 17.75 -32.22
CA LYS A 36 -7.37 16.58 -31.72
C LYS A 36 -6.33 17.06 -30.70
N PRO A 37 -6.60 16.95 -29.38
CA PRO A 37 -5.75 17.57 -28.36
C PRO A 37 -4.46 16.79 -28.06
N GLY A 38 -4.38 15.49 -28.37
CA GLY A 38 -3.18 14.68 -28.12
C GLY A 38 -2.96 13.63 -29.19
N ASP A 39 -2.08 12.65 -28.94
CA ASP A 39 -1.65 11.70 -29.98
C ASP A 39 -2.74 10.69 -30.40
N CYS A 40 -3.78 10.52 -29.58
CA CYS A 40 -4.93 9.66 -29.86
C CYS A 40 -5.85 10.22 -30.97
N SER A 41 -6.69 9.38 -31.59
CA SER A 41 -7.61 9.79 -32.65
C SER A 41 -8.87 10.55 -32.18
N HIS A 42 -9.06 10.74 -30.87
CA HIS A 42 -10.27 11.37 -30.32
C HIS A 42 -10.30 12.87 -30.51
N GLN A 43 -11.49 13.41 -30.78
CA GLN A 43 -11.70 14.81 -31.09
C GLN A 43 -12.79 15.42 -30.20
N PHE A 44 -12.60 16.67 -29.80
CA PHE A 44 -13.50 17.38 -28.89
C PHE A 44 -13.53 18.88 -29.19
N CYS A 45 -14.52 19.58 -28.66
CA CYS A 45 -14.57 21.04 -28.72
C CYS A 45 -13.43 21.66 -27.87
N LYS A 46 -12.85 22.77 -28.33
CA LYS A 46 -11.76 23.46 -27.59
C LYS A 46 -12.21 23.86 -26.18
N GLU A 47 -13.41 24.41 -26.02
CA GLU A 47 -13.91 24.83 -24.71
C GLU A 47 -14.03 23.65 -23.73
N CYS A 48 -14.44 22.48 -24.24
CA CYS A 48 -14.66 21.26 -23.47
C CYS A 48 -13.35 20.74 -22.90
N ILE A 49 -12.30 20.71 -23.72
CA ILE A 49 -10.95 20.30 -23.29
C ILE A 49 -10.37 21.28 -22.28
N VAL A 50 -10.50 22.59 -22.54
CA VAL A 50 -10.03 23.61 -21.61
C VAL A 50 -10.74 23.47 -20.26
N MET A 51 -12.07 23.34 -20.25
CA MET A 51 -12.83 23.15 -19.01
C MET A 51 -12.44 21.87 -18.28
N TYR A 52 -12.32 20.75 -18.99
CA TYR A 52 -11.90 19.47 -18.43
C TYR A 52 -10.53 19.56 -17.75
N ILE A 53 -9.53 20.12 -18.43
CA ILE A 53 -8.18 20.28 -17.89
C ILE A 53 -8.19 21.24 -16.68
N LYS A 54 -8.91 22.37 -16.78
CA LYS A 54 -9.04 23.34 -15.68
C LYS A 54 -9.63 22.70 -14.43
N GLU A 55 -10.68 21.90 -14.57
CA GLU A 55 -11.33 21.24 -13.44
C GLU A 55 -10.44 20.15 -12.82
N ALA A 56 -9.69 19.42 -13.65
CA ALA A 56 -8.71 18.46 -13.18
C ALA A 56 -7.57 19.11 -12.39
N ILE A 57 -7.08 20.28 -12.81
CA ILE A 57 -6.06 21.04 -12.07
C ILE A 57 -6.63 21.63 -10.78
N LYS A 58 -7.86 22.17 -10.82
CA LYS A 58 -8.54 22.74 -9.64
C LYS A 58 -8.81 21.70 -8.55
N SER A 59 -9.27 20.51 -8.95
CA SER A 59 -9.52 19.37 -8.05
C SER A 59 -8.23 18.67 -7.57
N GLY A 60 -7.06 19.09 -8.03
CA GLY A 60 -5.78 18.48 -7.67
C GLY A 60 -5.51 17.11 -8.32
N SER A 61 -6.33 16.70 -9.29
CA SER A 61 -6.24 15.40 -9.98
C SER A 61 -5.33 15.44 -11.21
N VAL A 62 -4.14 16.04 -11.11
CA VAL A 62 -3.24 16.27 -12.26
C VAL A 62 -2.72 14.99 -12.92
N PHE A 63 -2.66 13.85 -12.22
CA PHE A 63 -2.26 12.53 -12.78
C PHE A 63 -3.37 11.84 -13.57
N LYS A 64 -4.62 12.34 -13.47
CA LYS A 64 -5.77 11.79 -14.20
C LYS A 64 -6.07 12.54 -15.49
N ILE A 65 -5.27 13.56 -15.82
CA ILE A 65 -5.44 14.33 -17.06
C ILE A 65 -5.09 13.43 -18.23
N THR A 66 -6.12 12.78 -18.76
CA THR A 66 -6.06 11.78 -19.82
C THR A 66 -7.14 12.10 -20.83
N CYS A 67 -7.04 11.51 -22.02
CA CYS A 67 -8.10 11.60 -23.02
C CYS A 67 -9.42 11.06 -22.42
N PRO A 68 -10.51 11.84 -22.48
CA PRO A 68 -11.82 11.42 -21.97
C PRO A 68 -12.34 10.10 -22.53
N SER A 69 -11.86 9.68 -23.71
CA SER A 69 -12.35 8.47 -24.41
C SER A 69 -11.40 7.26 -24.37
N CYS A 70 -10.09 7.44 -24.14
CA CYS A 70 -9.13 6.32 -24.26
C CYS A 70 -8.00 6.29 -23.23
N SER A 71 -8.11 7.08 -22.17
CA SER A 71 -7.14 7.08 -21.05
C SER A 71 -5.68 7.39 -21.43
N THR A 72 -5.41 7.82 -22.67
CA THR A 72 -4.08 8.27 -23.11
C THR A 72 -3.72 9.54 -22.36
N GLN A 73 -2.56 9.60 -21.71
CA GLN A 73 -2.14 10.76 -20.94
C GLN A 73 -1.79 11.94 -21.86
N TYR A 74 -2.23 13.15 -21.52
CA TYR A 74 -1.81 14.35 -22.24
C TYR A 74 -0.41 14.77 -21.83
N ASP A 75 0.40 15.15 -22.81
CA ASP A 75 1.73 15.70 -22.59
C ASP A 75 1.64 17.11 -21.95
N ALA A 76 2.69 17.48 -21.21
CA ALA A 76 2.77 18.77 -20.52
C ALA A 76 2.67 19.96 -21.50
N LEU A 77 3.17 19.80 -22.73
CA LEU A 77 3.09 20.83 -23.78
C LEU A 77 1.65 21.12 -24.21
N ILE A 78 0.82 20.07 -24.32
CA ILE A 78 -0.61 20.19 -24.63
C ILE A 78 -1.32 20.95 -23.50
N ILE A 79 -1.01 20.60 -22.25
CA ILE A 79 -1.61 21.27 -21.08
C ILE A 79 -1.21 22.75 -21.04
N LYS A 80 0.05 23.07 -21.34
CA LYS A 80 0.52 24.46 -21.45
C LYS A 80 -0.20 25.24 -22.55
N GLN A 81 -0.41 24.61 -23.71
CA GLN A 81 -1.08 25.24 -24.85
C GLN A 81 -2.54 25.63 -24.55
N TYR A 82 -3.28 24.80 -23.82
CA TYR A 82 -4.71 25.01 -23.56
C TYR A 82 -5.00 25.73 -22.23
N CYS A 83 -4.11 25.66 -21.25
CA CYS A 83 -4.31 26.20 -19.91
C CYS A 83 -3.02 26.87 -19.39
N GLU A 84 -2.52 27.86 -20.12
CA GLU A 84 -1.32 28.62 -19.75
C GLU A 84 -1.45 29.29 -18.38
N ASP A 85 -2.64 29.80 -18.07
CA ASP A 85 -3.00 30.45 -16.80
C ASP A 85 -2.82 29.54 -15.58
N LEU A 86 -3.16 28.25 -15.71
CA LEU A 86 -3.05 27.27 -14.63
C LEU A 86 -1.82 26.36 -14.76
N TYR A 87 -0.98 26.57 -15.77
CA TYR A 87 0.21 25.74 -16.01
C TYR A 87 1.22 25.76 -14.85
N PRO A 88 1.51 26.90 -14.17
CA PRO A 88 2.38 26.89 -12.99
C PRO A 88 1.83 26.02 -11.86
N LYS A 89 0.51 26.08 -11.62
CA LYS A 89 -0.17 25.25 -10.62
C LYS A 89 -0.16 23.77 -11.00
N TYR A 90 -0.29 23.45 -12.29
CA TYR A 90 -0.11 22.09 -12.79
C TYR A 90 1.30 21.56 -12.49
N LEU A 91 2.35 22.34 -12.79
CA LEU A 91 3.74 21.96 -12.50
C LEU A 91 3.96 21.73 -11.00
N GLU A 92 3.47 22.64 -10.16
CA GLU A 92 3.57 22.54 -8.70
C GLU A 92 2.88 21.27 -8.19
N LEU A 93 1.65 20.98 -8.65
CA LEU A 93 0.89 19.80 -8.23
C LEU A 93 1.55 18.50 -8.73
N ASN A 94 2.07 18.51 -9.97
CA ASN A 94 2.76 17.37 -10.55
C ASN A 94 4.07 17.06 -9.78
N GLN A 95 4.83 18.10 -9.41
CA GLN A 95 6.01 17.98 -8.54
C GLN A 95 5.65 17.54 -7.13
N LYS A 96 4.59 18.08 -6.53
CA LYS A 96 4.18 17.72 -5.17
C LYS A 96 3.78 16.26 -5.05
N ALA A 97 3.09 15.70 -6.03
CA ALA A 97 2.68 14.30 -5.97
C ALA A 97 3.72 13.31 -6.53
N ILE A 98 4.79 13.83 -7.15
CA ILE A 98 6.07 13.12 -7.26
C ILE A 98 6.69 12.87 -5.88
N ILE A 99 6.40 13.69 -4.87
CA ILE A 99 7.09 13.65 -3.58
C ILE A 99 6.13 13.21 -2.46
N THR A 100 4.81 13.36 -2.63
CA THR A 100 3.81 13.12 -1.58
C THR A 100 2.64 12.24 -2.04
N CYS A 101 2.13 11.44 -1.11
CA CYS A 101 0.99 10.55 -1.25
C CYS A 101 -0.31 11.32 -1.47
N SER A 102 -1.02 11.08 -2.58
CA SER A 102 -2.30 11.74 -2.88
C SER A 102 -3.40 11.43 -1.85
N VAL A 103 -3.33 10.28 -1.17
CA VAL A 103 -4.31 9.86 -0.17
C VAL A 103 -4.00 10.38 1.23
N CYS A 104 -2.72 10.43 1.59
CA CYS A 104 -2.28 10.52 2.98
C CYS A 104 -1.29 11.65 3.26
N LYS A 105 -0.92 12.40 2.20
CA LYS A 105 -0.01 13.56 2.18
C LYS A 105 1.40 13.31 2.74
N GLU A 106 1.76 12.05 2.96
CA GLU A 106 3.08 11.64 3.43
C GLU A 106 4.08 11.56 2.28
N ASN A 107 5.37 11.74 2.57
CA ASN A 107 6.42 11.62 1.56
C ASN A 107 6.49 10.21 0.95
N LEU A 108 6.69 10.16 -0.37
CA LEU A 108 6.92 8.97 -1.15
C LEU A 108 8.41 8.61 -1.10
N LYS A 109 8.70 7.33 -0.93
CA LYS A 109 10.06 6.80 -1.12
C LYS A 109 10.18 6.17 -2.49
N THR A 110 11.29 6.48 -3.16
CA THR A 110 11.66 5.83 -4.41
C THR A 110 12.26 4.47 -4.10
N HIS A 111 11.63 3.41 -4.60
CA HIS A 111 12.19 2.07 -4.57
C HIS A 111 13.38 1.96 -5.54
N LYS A 112 14.23 0.93 -5.39
CA LYS A 112 15.35 0.67 -6.31
C LYS A 112 14.91 0.52 -7.79
N CYS A 113 13.64 0.15 -8.04
CA CYS A 113 13.05 0.08 -9.38
C CYS A 113 12.56 1.44 -9.92
N GLY A 114 12.81 2.56 -9.25
CA GLY A 114 12.31 3.90 -9.64
C GLY A 114 10.85 4.18 -9.26
N THR A 115 10.08 3.15 -8.89
CA THR A 115 8.69 3.29 -8.45
C THR A 115 8.57 4.00 -7.10
N LYS A 116 7.58 4.88 -6.98
CA LYS A 116 7.34 5.65 -5.77
C LYS A 116 6.29 4.98 -4.91
N VAL A 117 6.62 4.73 -3.64
CA VAL A 117 5.74 4.05 -2.70
C VAL A 117 5.54 4.93 -1.49
N CYS A 118 4.29 5.10 -1.07
CA CYS A 118 4.00 5.76 0.18
C CYS A 118 4.38 4.86 1.35
N GLN A 119 5.26 5.33 2.24
CA GLN A 119 5.68 4.58 3.41
C GLN A 119 4.54 4.35 4.44
N LYS A 120 3.52 5.21 4.41
CA LYS A 120 2.42 5.20 5.37
C LYS A 120 1.27 4.28 4.96
N CYS A 121 0.77 4.39 3.72
CA CYS A 121 -0.34 3.56 3.24
C CYS A 121 0.08 2.42 2.30
N GLY A 122 1.32 2.43 1.79
CA GLY A 122 1.82 1.42 0.86
C GLY A 122 1.28 1.55 -0.57
N GLU A 123 0.59 2.65 -0.90
CA GLU A 123 0.17 2.93 -2.27
C GLU A 123 1.35 3.20 -3.18
N ILE A 124 1.20 2.75 -4.43
CA ILE A 124 2.18 2.93 -5.49
C ILE A 124 1.73 4.11 -6.34
N HIS A 125 2.64 5.05 -6.56
CA HIS A 125 2.44 6.23 -7.39
C HIS A 125 3.40 6.15 -8.58
N ASN A 126 2.90 6.43 -9.78
CA ASN A 126 3.60 6.22 -11.07
C ASN A 126 4.07 4.76 -11.22
N ALA A 127 3.10 3.85 -11.40
CA ALA A 127 3.33 2.41 -11.42
C ALA A 127 4.05 1.97 -12.72
N GLN A 128 5.34 1.72 -12.60
CA GLN A 128 6.09 0.84 -13.48
C GLN A 128 6.96 -0.04 -12.58
N CYS A 129 6.38 -1.07 -11.97
CA CYS A 129 7.21 -2.10 -11.32
C CYS A 129 6.60 -3.47 -11.59
N SER A 130 7.19 -4.19 -12.54
CA SER A 130 7.14 -5.63 -12.56
C SER A 130 8.15 -6.15 -11.52
N GLN A 131 7.73 -7.11 -10.70
CA GLN A 131 8.62 -7.85 -9.80
C GLN A 131 8.60 -9.32 -10.17
N ARG A 132 9.72 -10.02 -9.94
CA ARG A 132 9.78 -11.47 -10.14
C ARG A 132 9.26 -12.23 -8.94
N CYS A 133 8.57 -13.36 -9.15
CA CYS A 133 8.20 -14.27 -8.08
C CYS A 133 9.48 -14.77 -7.35
N PRO A 134 9.56 -14.73 -6.01
CA PRO A 134 10.72 -15.24 -5.28
C PRO A 134 10.92 -16.77 -5.40
N ASN A 135 9.89 -17.52 -5.79
CA ASN A 135 9.97 -18.98 -5.95
C ASN A 135 10.31 -19.42 -7.38
N CYS A 136 9.65 -18.85 -8.40
CA CYS A 136 9.80 -19.29 -9.80
C CYS A 136 10.36 -18.21 -10.74
N LEU A 137 10.67 -17.02 -10.23
CA LEU A 137 11.27 -15.89 -10.95
C LEU A 137 10.46 -15.30 -12.12
N ILE A 138 9.25 -15.80 -12.38
CA ILE A 138 8.34 -15.24 -13.39
C ILE A 138 8.00 -13.77 -13.04
N PRO A 139 8.06 -12.84 -14.01
CA PRO A 139 7.65 -11.45 -13.79
C PRO A 139 6.16 -11.33 -13.49
N LEU A 140 5.83 -10.45 -12.53
CA LEU A 140 4.50 -10.20 -12.00
C LEU A 140 4.32 -8.68 -11.88
N GLU A 141 3.14 -8.20 -12.21
CA GLU A 141 2.77 -6.80 -12.00
C GLU A 141 1.79 -6.69 -10.84
N LYS A 142 1.89 -5.61 -10.06
CA LYS A 142 0.95 -5.35 -8.97
C LYS A 142 -0.21 -4.53 -9.47
N ILE A 143 -1.41 -5.12 -9.49
CA ILE A 143 -2.65 -4.50 -9.97
C ILE A 143 -3.31 -3.61 -8.88
N SER A 144 -2.51 -3.00 -8.00
CA SER A 144 -2.89 -2.13 -6.87
C SER A 144 -3.56 -2.81 -5.65
N GLY A 145 -3.68 -2.07 -4.54
CA GLY A 145 -4.45 -2.43 -3.35
C GLY A 145 -3.76 -3.42 -2.38
N CYS A 146 -3.59 -4.67 -2.77
CA CYS A 146 -3.19 -5.75 -1.86
C CYS A 146 -1.68 -6.02 -1.91
N ASN A 147 -1.06 -6.29 -0.75
CA ASN A 147 0.35 -6.69 -0.68
C ASN A 147 0.54 -8.22 -0.69
N HIS A 148 -0.53 -9.01 -0.54
CA HIS A 148 -0.50 -10.47 -0.74
C HIS A 148 -0.61 -10.78 -2.21
N MET A 149 0.39 -11.49 -2.73
CA MET A 149 0.51 -11.88 -4.11
C MET A 149 0.49 -13.39 -4.20
N VAL A 150 -0.31 -13.91 -5.13
CA VAL A 150 -0.33 -15.33 -5.46
C VAL A 150 0.22 -15.48 -6.87
N CYS A 151 1.35 -16.19 -7.00
CA CYS A 151 1.93 -16.46 -8.31
C CYS A 151 1.21 -17.61 -9.02
N LYS A 152 1.33 -17.71 -10.35
CA LYS A 152 0.88 -18.87 -11.13
C LYS A 152 1.50 -20.19 -10.66
N CYS A 153 2.70 -20.16 -10.07
CA CYS A 153 3.31 -21.33 -9.43
C CYS A 153 2.71 -21.69 -8.06
N LYS A 154 1.59 -21.06 -7.67
CA LYS A 154 0.88 -21.19 -6.39
C LYS A 154 1.66 -20.68 -5.16
N TYR A 155 2.83 -20.09 -5.35
CA TYR A 155 3.57 -19.47 -4.24
C TYR A 155 2.93 -18.16 -3.82
N GLU A 156 2.58 -18.07 -2.53
CA GLU A 156 2.00 -16.88 -1.91
C GLU A 156 3.08 -16.08 -1.18
N PHE A 157 3.19 -14.79 -1.49
CA PHE A 157 4.23 -13.93 -0.92
C PHE A 157 3.77 -12.50 -0.71
N CYS A 158 4.53 -11.77 0.11
CA CYS A 158 4.31 -10.34 0.33
C CYS A 158 5.08 -9.51 -0.72
N TRP A 159 4.40 -8.64 -1.44
CA TRP A 159 4.99 -7.73 -2.44
C TRP A 159 6.06 -6.79 -1.86
N ILE A 160 5.95 -6.45 -0.58
CA ILE A 160 6.84 -5.50 0.09
C ILE A 160 8.13 -6.18 0.55
N CYS A 161 8.02 -7.25 1.36
CA CYS A 161 9.18 -7.89 1.96
C CYS A 161 9.69 -9.12 1.21
N ARG A 162 9.00 -9.57 0.14
CA ARG A 162 9.30 -10.79 -0.63
C ARG A 162 9.18 -12.11 0.15
N GLY A 163 8.88 -12.06 1.45
CA GLY A 163 8.73 -13.24 2.31
C GLY A 163 7.44 -14.02 2.02
N LYS A 164 7.43 -15.30 2.43
CA LYS A 164 6.25 -16.17 2.37
C LYS A 164 5.06 -15.53 3.08
N PHE A 165 3.91 -15.54 2.43
CA PHE A 165 2.69 -15.00 3.01
C PHE A 165 2.03 -16.03 3.94
N GLY A 166 1.41 -15.56 5.01
CA GLY A 166 0.70 -16.40 5.96
C GLY A 166 -0.19 -15.60 6.91
N LYS A 167 -1.06 -16.28 7.65
CA LYS A 167 -2.08 -15.68 8.54
C LYS A 167 -1.52 -14.66 9.54
N TYR A 168 -0.31 -14.88 10.04
CA TYR A 168 0.33 -14.01 11.04
C TYR A 168 1.33 -13.02 10.44
N HIS A 169 1.41 -12.89 9.12
CA HIS A 169 2.45 -12.12 8.43
C HIS A 169 2.47 -10.63 8.83
N TYR A 170 1.30 -10.01 9.02
CA TYR A 170 1.21 -8.59 9.42
C TYR A 170 1.10 -8.35 10.92
N ARG A 171 1.03 -9.40 11.75
CA ARG A 171 0.83 -9.24 13.20
C ARG A 171 2.04 -8.58 13.85
N LEU A 172 1.80 -7.74 14.87
CA LEU A 172 2.84 -6.94 15.53
C LEU A 172 3.90 -7.79 16.24
N TRP A 173 3.52 -8.96 16.75
CA TRP A 173 4.46 -9.88 17.41
C TRP A 173 5.30 -10.71 16.42
N ASN A 174 4.97 -10.71 15.12
CA ASN A 174 5.74 -11.44 14.12
C ASN A 174 6.93 -10.59 13.65
N LEU A 175 8.08 -10.76 14.30
CA LEU A 175 9.33 -10.08 13.94
C LEU A 175 9.82 -10.39 12.53
N LEU A 176 9.51 -11.59 12.00
CA LEU A 176 9.86 -12.03 10.64
C LEU A 176 8.82 -11.62 9.58
N GLY A 177 7.71 -11.04 10.00
CA GLY A 177 6.63 -10.59 9.13
C GLY A 177 6.86 -9.20 8.55
N CYS A 178 5.98 -8.73 7.67
CA CYS A 178 6.05 -7.35 7.14
C CYS A 178 5.27 -6.38 8.04
N PRO A 179 5.79 -5.18 8.38
CA PRO A 179 5.08 -4.17 9.16
C PRO A 179 4.07 -3.35 8.35
N TYR A 180 4.00 -3.55 7.03
CA TYR A 180 3.20 -2.74 6.11
C TYR A 180 2.05 -3.56 5.49
N PRO A 181 0.85 -3.58 6.11
CA PRO A 181 -0.30 -4.37 5.64
C PRO A 181 -0.94 -3.85 4.35
N GLY A 182 -0.71 -2.59 3.98
CA GLY A 182 -1.38 -1.96 2.83
C GLY A 182 -2.90 -1.90 3.03
N SER A 183 -3.66 -2.05 1.95
CA SER A 183 -5.12 -1.95 1.99
C SER A 183 -5.86 -3.11 2.69
N MET A 184 -5.15 -4.10 3.24
CA MET A 184 -5.78 -5.12 4.07
C MET A 184 -6.23 -4.59 5.44
N MET A 185 -5.71 -3.43 5.87
CA MET A 185 -6.05 -2.82 7.16
C MET A 185 -6.55 -1.38 6.97
N LYS A 186 -7.54 -1.18 6.08
CA LYS A 186 -8.11 0.15 5.76
C LYS A 186 -8.61 0.92 6.98
N ASN A 187 -9.13 0.23 7.99
CA ASN A 187 -9.77 0.84 9.16
C ASN A 187 -8.78 1.18 10.29
N ILE A 188 -7.49 0.85 10.14
CA ILE A 188 -6.50 1.04 11.19
C ILE A 188 -5.54 2.13 10.74
N LYS A 189 -5.48 3.24 11.49
CA LYS A 189 -4.51 4.31 11.23
C LYS A 189 -3.10 3.70 11.27
N PRO A 190 -2.27 3.92 10.24
CA PRO A 190 -0.92 3.37 10.21
C PRO A 190 -0.10 3.95 11.36
N LEU A 191 0.52 3.06 12.14
CA LEU A 191 1.41 3.46 13.23
C LEU A 191 2.59 4.26 12.68
N ARG A 192 2.98 5.33 13.37
CA ARG A 192 4.07 6.23 12.96
C ARG A 192 5.40 5.48 12.78
N ASN A 193 5.68 4.52 13.66
CA ASN A 193 6.87 3.69 13.59
C ASN A 193 6.54 2.22 13.93
N PRO A 194 6.03 1.44 12.96
CA PRO A 194 5.50 0.10 13.23
C PRO A 194 6.60 -0.89 13.64
N THR A 195 7.82 -0.76 13.12
CA THR A 195 8.97 -1.63 13.47
C THR A 195 9.39 -1.47 14.92
N LEU A 196 9.51 -0.21 15.40
CA LEU A 196 9.82 0.08 16.80
C LEU A 196 8.78 -0.54 17.74
N MET A 197 7.49 -0.42 17.40
CA MET A 197 6.41 -1.01 18.20
C MET A 197 6.54 -2.53 18.32
N ARG A 198 6.99 -3.23 17.27
CA ARG A 198 7.24 -4.68 17.36
C ARG A 198 8.34 -5.00 18.36
N TYR A 199 9.45 -4.26 18.32
CA TYR A 199 10.54 -4.46 19.27
C TYR A 199 10.10 -4.20 20.71
N LEU A 200 9.39 -3.10 20.95
CA LEU A 200 8.86 -2.76 22.29
C LEU A 200 7.87 -3.81 22.82
N MET A 201 7.11 -4.48 21.95
CA MET A 201 6.17 -5.53 22.37
C MET A 201 6.83 -6.89 22.61
N VAL A 202 7.84 -7.26 21.82
CA VAL A 202 8.40 -8.61 21.82
C VAL A 202 9.67 -8.72 22.68
N LEU A 203 10.60 -7.77 22.57
CA LEU A 203 11.91 -7.89 23.22
C LEU A 203 11.82 -7.92 24.75
N PRO A 204 11.04 -7.05 25.43
CA PRO A 204 10.97 -7.09 26.89
C PRO A 204 10.41 -8.42 27.41
N LYS A 205 9.43 -9.01 26.70
CA LYS A 205 8.85 -10.31 27.07
C LYS A 205 9.85 -11.45 26.88
N LEU A 206 10.64 -11.39 25.81
CA LEU A 206 11.67 -12.40 25.52
C LEU A 206 12.81 -12.30 26.53
N ILE A 207 13.23 -11.09 26.90
CA ILE A 207 14.22 -10.87 27.97
C ILE A 207 13.69 -11.40 29.30
N ALA A 208 12.45 -11.05 29.68
CA ALA A 208 11.83 -11.55 30.90
C ALA A 208 11.74 -13.09 30.93
N PHE A 209 11.42 -13.72 29.79
CA PHE A 209 11.44 -15.18 29.67
C PHE A 209 12.79 -15.77 29.99
N LEU A 210 13.85 -15.24 29.38
CA LEU A 210 15.21 -15.74 29.54
C LEU A 210 15.69 -15.56 30.98
N LEU A 211 15.37 -14.43 31.62
CA LEU A 211 15.70 -14.18 33.02
C LEU A 211 14.97 -15.15 33.96
N ILE A 212 13.66 -15.34 33.79
CA ILE A 212 12.87 -16.27 34.61
C ILE A 212 13.33 -17.71 34.40
N PHE A 213 13.58 -18.11 33.15
CA PHE A 213 14.03 -19.45 32.82
C PHE A 213 15.43 -19.73 33.42
N SER A 214 16.35 -18.77 33.32
CA SER A 214 17.67 -18.85 33.94
C SER A 214 17.57 -18.97 35.47
N PHE A 215 16.69 -18.20 36.11
CA PHE A 215 16.47 -18.27 37.55
C PHE A 215 15.88 -19.61 37.99
N LEU A 216 14.91 -20.14 37.23
CA LEU A 216 14.32 -21.45 37.50
C LEU A 216 15.33 -22.59 37.34
N LEU A 217 16.21 -22.52 36.33
CA LEU A 217 17.30 -23.49 36.17
C LEU A 217 18.27 -23.46 37.36
N LEU A 218 18.53 -22.29 37.95
CA LEU A 218 19.40 -22.13 39.12
C LEU A 218 18.77 -22.69 40.39
N ILE A 219 17.46 -22.54 40.58
CA ILE A 219 16.74 -23.02 41.78
C ILE A 219 16.37 -24.50 41.68
N TYR A 220 16.21 -25.02 40.45
CA TYR A 220 15.75 -26.39 40.23
C TYR A 220 16.60 -27.46 40.96
N PRO A 221 17.95 -27.42 40.95
CA PRO A 221 18.77 -28.37 41.71
C PRO A 221 18.56 -28.27 43.23
N PHE A 222 18.42 -27.06 43.77
CA PHE A 222 18.15 -26.86 45.19
C PHE A 222 16.78 -27.41 45.59
N PHE A 223 15.76 -27.16 44.76
CA PHE A 223 14.43 -27.72 44.95
C PHE A 223 14.45 -29.26 44.89
N CYS A 224 15.18 -29.84 43.92
CA CYS A 224 15.38 -31.28 43.83
C CYS A 224 16.07 -31.82 45.09
N PHE A 225 17.11 -31.16 45.57
CA PHE A 225 17.84 -31.52 46.78
C PHE A 225 16.93 -31.52 48.02
N ILE A 226 16.18 -30.43 48.26
CA ILE A 226 15.21 -30.34 49.36
C ILE A 226 14.17 -31.46 49.27
N ILE A 227 13.64 -31.74 48.09
CA ILE A 227 12.70 -32.86 47.90
C ILE A 227 13.38 -34.18 48.24
N THR A 228 14.60 -34.44 47.78
CA THR A 228 15.32 -35.70 48.07
C THR A 228 15.60 -35.86 49.56
N VAL A 229 16.03 -34.80 50.26
CA VAL A 229 16.26 -34.82 51.70
C VAL A 229 14.95 -34.99 52.47
N GLN A 230 13.91 -34.24 52.10
CA GLN A 230 12.58 -34.41 52.69
C GLN A 230 12.03 -35.82 52.41
N PHE A 231 12.23 -36.39 51.23
CA PHE A 231 11.83 -37.76 50.90
C PHE A 231 12.63 -38.80 51.67
N HIS A 232 13.94 -38.60 51.86
CA HIS A 232 14.77 -39.50 52.67
C HIS A 232 14.37 -39.42 54.16
N TYR A 233 13.92 -38.25 54.63
CA TYR A 233 13.34 -38.08 55.96
C TYR A 233 11.92 -38.70 56.07
N LYS A 234 11.13 -38.62 55.00
CA LYS A 234 9.75 -39.18 54.91
C LYS A 234 9.68 -40.60 54.33
N GLN A 235 10.83 -41.27 54.16
CA GLN A 235 10.95 -42.60 53.52
C GLN A 235 10.22 -43.72 54.28
N PHE A 236 9.47 -43.37 55.32
CA PHE A 236 8.54 -44.26 56.00
C PHE A 236 7.12 -44.37 55.39
N LYS A 237 6.67 -43.66 54.32
CA LYS A 237 5.25 -43.83 53.88
C LYS A 237 4.73 -43.48 52.46
N ILE A 238 5.51 -43.12 51.43
CA ILE A 238 4.93 -42.60 50.14
C ILE A 238 5.30 -43.39 48.87
N LYS A 239 4.32 -43.65 47.98
CA LYS A 239 4.44 -44.40 46.70
C LYS A 239 5.15 -43.60 45.57
N LYS A 240 6.01 -44.31 44.82
CA LYS A 240 6.92 -43.82 43.76
C LYS A 240 6.24 -43.09 42.57
N SER A 241 4.96 -43.36 42.29
CA SER A 241 4.25 -42.83 41.10
C SER A 241 3.89 -41.34 41.16
N ARG A 242 3.81 -40.73 42.35
CA ARG A 242 3.51 -39.29 42.51
C ARG A 242 4.74 -38.38 42.45
N LEU A 243 5.93 -38.97 42.46
CA LEU A 243 7.20 -38.23 42.48
C LEU A 243 7.47 -37.49 41.15
N LEU A 244 7.06 -38.09 40.03
CA LEU A 244 7.29 -37.53 38.69
C LEU A 244 6.52 -36.21 38.44
N LEU A 245 5.34 -36.06 39.05
CA LEU A 245 4.47 -34.88 38.87
C LEU A 245 5.05 -33.61 39.49
N VAL A 246 5.86 -33.74 40.54
CA VAL A 246 6.46 -32.60 41.26
C VAL A 246 7.54 -31.92 40.41
N PHE A 247 8.28 -32.70 39.61
CA PHE A 247 9.36 -32.18 38.76
C PHE A 247 8.85 -31.48 37.48
N LEU A 248 7.64 -31.82 37.01
CA LEU A 248 7.07 -31.26 35.78
C LEU A 248 6.30 -29.95 35.99
N PHE A 249 5.89 -29.65 37.21
CA PHE A 249 5.03 -28.51 37.55
C PHE A 249 5.61 -27.12 37.18
N PRO A 250 6.91 -26.83 37.42
CA PRO A 250 7.51 -25.53 37.09
C PRO A 250 7.52 -25.23 35.58
N LEU A 251 7.73 -26.27 34.75
CA LEU A 251 7.75 -26.14 33.29
C LEU A 251 6.35 -25.83 32.72
N ILE A 252 5.32 -26.47 33.25
CA ILE A 252 3.92 -26.25 32.84
C ILE A 252 3.47 -24.82 33.20
N TYR A 253 3.85 -24.33 34.37
CA TYR A 253 3.50 -22.98 34.82
C TYR A 253 4.13 -21.87 33.95
N LEU A 254 5.41 -22.04 33.59
CA LEU A 254 6.13 -21.16 32.65
C LEU A 254 5.44 -21.04 31.29
N MET A 255 5.07 -22.18 30.70
CA MET A 255 4.37 -22.22 29.41
C MET A 255 3.02 -21.50 29.50
N HIS A 256 2.24 -21.76 30.55
CA HIS A 256 0.93 -21.14 30.73
C HIS A 256 1.01 -19.61 30.95
N PHE A 257 1.99 -19.11 31.70
CA PHE A 257 2.23 -17.67 31.88
C PHE A 257 2.54 -16.97 30.56
N PHE A 258 3.40 -17.58 29.73
CA PHE A 258 3.76 -17.05 28.41
C PHE A 258 2.57 -16.97 27.46
N TYR A 259 1.77 -18.03 27.39
CA TYR A 259 0.59 -18.08 26.55
C TYR A 259 -0.47 -17.05 26.96
N LYS A 260 -0.81 -16.94 28.25
CA LYS A 260 -1.81 -15.94 28.71
C LYS A 260 -1.37 -14.49 28.46
N GLY A 261 -0.08 -14.18 28.61
CA GLY A 261 0.46 -12.84 28.37
C GLY A 261 0.45 -12.38 26.91
N ILE A 262 0.41 -13.32 25.95
CA ILE A 262 0.29 -13.00 24.51
C ILE A 262 -1.18 -12.68 24.17
N PHE A 263 -2.12 -13.53 24.61
CA PHE A 263 -3.54 -13.39 24.29
C PHE A 263 -4.22 -12.18 24.95
N ALA A 264 -3.84 -11.83 26.18
CA ALA A 264 -4.46 -10.71 26.91
C ALA A 264 -4.25 -9.35 26.22
N VAL A 265 -3.08 -9.11 25.62
CA VAL A 265 -2.77 -7.85 24.93
C VAL A 265 -3.45 -7.78 23.57
N GLN A 266 -3.57 -8.91 22.87
CA GLN A 266 -4.25 -8.98 21.59
C GLN A 266 -5.74 -8.63 21.71
N ASN A 267 -6.41 -9.13 22.75
CA ASN A 267 -7.82 -8.82 23.00
C ASN A 267 -8.02 -7.35 23.37
N LYS A 268 -7.11 -6.76 24.17
CA LYS A 268 -7.18 -5.35 24.56
C LYS A 268 -6.91 -4.38 23.40
N LEU A 269 -6.15 -4.79 22.39
CA LEU A 269 -5.95 -4.03 21.15
C LEU A 269 -7.12 -4.16 20.17
N HIS A 270 -7.79 -5.31 20.15
CA HIS A 270 -9.03 -5.51 19.38
C HIS A 270 -10.24 -4.78 19.98
N SER A 271 -10.25 -4.50 21.29
CA SER A 271 -11.30 -3.69 21.94
C SER A 271 -11.07 -2.18 21.82
N LEU A 272 -9.91 -1.76 21.32
CA LEU A 272 -9.55 -0.35 21.07
C LEU A 272 -9.65 0.03 19.59
N SER A 273 -10.12 -0.91 18.74
CA SER A 273 -10.42 -0.74 17.32
C SER A 273 -11.91 -0.86 17.07
#